data_AF-A0A7Y2CAY7-F1
#
_entry.id   AF-A0A7Y2CAY7-F1
#
_cell.length_a   1.000
_cell.length_b   1.000
_cell.length_c   1.000
_cell.angle_alpha   90.00
_cell.angle_beta   90.00
_cell.angle_gamma   90.00
#
_symmetry.space_group_name_H-M   'P 1'
#
loop_
_entity.id
_entity.type
_entity.pdbx_description
1 polymer ?
#
loop_
_entity_poly.entity_id
_entity_poly.type
_entity_poly.pdbx_seq_one_letter_code
_entity_poly.pdbx_strand_id
1 'polypeptide(L)'
;MDPNLHQQMGIHHLNRVLSYSQFVVEDGTARVHLTPEDWHVVADTLFQMETPREVLPAEILDYKLTDNNRIIELQTSNCTIEIDMT
;
A
#
# COMPACT_ATOMS: atom_id res chain seq x y z
N MET A 1 16.69 13.02 1.77
CA MET A 1 15.34 12.95 2.37
C MET A 1 15.48 12.31 3.73
N ASP A 2 14.92 12.90 4.77
CA ASP A 2 14.90 12.29 6.10
C ASP A 2 14.11 10.97 6.04
N PRO A 3 14.71 9.82 6.37
CA PRO A 3 14.06 8.52 6.26
C PRO A 3 12.78 8.43 7.11
N ASN A 4 12.71 9.21 8.19
CA ASN A 4 11.54 9.26 9.05
C ASN A 4 10.32 9.92 8.37
N LEU A 5 10.52 10.97 7.57
CA LEU A 5 9.43 11.65 6.87
C LEU A 5 8.85 10.78 5.75
N HIS A 6 9.73 10.14 4.98
CA HIS A 6 9.31 9.25 3.89
C HIS A 6 8.49 8.07 4.41
N GLN A 7 8.97 7.43 5.48
CA GLN A 7 8.24 6.35 6.13
C GLN A 7 6.88 6.81 6.67
N GLN A 8 6.82 7.94 7.38
CA GLN A 8 5.56 8.48 7.89
C GLN A 8 4.55 8.76 6.77
N MET A 9 5.02 9.32 5.64
CA MET A 9 4.19 9.53 4.46
C MET A 9 3.68 8.20 3.90
N GLY A 10 4.54 7.20 3.73
CA GLY A 10 4.14 5.88 3.24
C GLY A 10 3.09 5.21 4.12
N ILE A 11 3.27 5.23 5.44
CA ILE A 11 2.27 4.70 6.38
C ILE A 11 0.96 5.50 6.30
N HIS A 12 1.03 6.83 6.18
CA HIS A 12 -0.15 7.66 6.00
C HIS A 12 -0.90 7.31 4.70
N HIS A 13 -0.20 7.11 3.58
CA HIS A 13 -0.81 6.66 2.33
C HIS A 13 -1.43 5.27 2.45
N LEU A 14 -0.75 4.32 3.09
CA LEU A 14 -1.29 2.98 3.33
C LEU A 14 -2.60 3.01 4.13
N ASN A 15 -2.67 3.79 5.21
CA ASN A 15 -3.91 3.95 5.98
C ASN A 15 -5.04 4.55 5.13
N ARG A 16 -4.73 5.52 4.25
CA ARG A 16 -5.72 6.07 3.33
C ARG A 16 -6.20 5.04 2.31
N VAL A 17 -5.29 4.22 1.77
CA VAL A 17 -5.63 3.14 0.83
C VAL A 17 -6.55 2.12 1.51
N LEU A 18 -6.22 1.66 2.72
CA LEU A 18 -7.06 0.72 3.50
C LEU A 18 -8.44 1.30 3.80
N SER A 19 -8.50 2.59 4.17
CA SER A 19 -9.76 3.28 4.44
C SER A 19 -10.59 3.48 3.17
N TYR A 20 -9.94 3.65 2.01
CA TYR A 20 -10.63 3.81 0.73
C TYR A 20 -11.06 2.47 0.13
N SER A 21 -10.25 1.41 0.30
CA SER A 21 -10.48 0.09 -0.30
C SER A 21 -11.82 -0.52 0.11
N GLN A 22 -12.28 -0.29 1.34
CA GLN A 22 -13.61 -0.73 1.81
C GLN A 22 -14.79 -0.13 1.02
N PHE A 23 -14.59 1.00 0.33
CA PHE A 23 -15.63 1.64 -0.49
C PHE A 23 -15.57 1.23 -1.97
N VAL A 24 -14.43 0.70 -2.43
CA VAL A 24 -14.19 0.30 -3.83
C VAL A 24 -13.98 -1.20 -3.99
N VAL A 25 -14.26 -1.98 -2.94
CA VAL A 25 -14.19 -3.43 -3.00
C VAL A 25 -15.31 -3.97 -3.89
N GLU A 26 -14.92 -4.64 -4.97
CA GLU A 26 -15.81 -5.32 -5.90
C GLU A 26 -15.32 -6.77 -6.05
N ASP A 27 -16.22 -7.74 -5.88
CA ASP A 27 -15.89 -9.18 -5.97
C ASP A 27 -14.71 -9.62 -5.07
N GLY A 28 -14.54 -8.97 -3.91
CA GLY A 28 -13.46 -9.28 -2.97
C GLY A 28 -12.08 -8.70 -3.34
N THR A 29 -12.03 -7.85 -4.37
CA THR A 29 -10.83 -7.10 -4.75
C THR A 29 -11.13 -5.60 -4.78
N ALA A 30 -10.28 -4.81 -4.15
CA ALA A 30 -10.38 -3.35 -4.14
C ALA A 30 -9.25 -2.76 -4.98
N ARG A 31 -9.58 -1.94 -5.97
CA ARG A 31 -8.58 -1.29 -6.81
C ARG A 31 -8.43 0.17 -6.43
N VAL A 32 -7.22 0.57 -6.07
CA VAL A 32 -6.92 1.93 -5.63
C VAL A 32 -5.85 2.52 -6.53
N HIS A 33 -6.13 3.70 -7.05
CA HIS A 33 -5.21 4.43 -7.91
C HIS A 33 -4.52 5.53 -7.10
N LEU A 34 -3.18 5.52 -7.10
CA LEU A 34 -2.36 6.56 -6.49
C LEU A 34 -1.66 7.38 -7.57
N THR A 35 -1.21 8.58 -7.19
CA THR A 35 -0.26 9.30 -8.03
C THR A 35 1.06 8.53 -8.08
N PRO A 36 1.87 8.68 -9.15
CA PRO A 36 3.18 8.02 -9.22
C PRO A 36 4.07 8.33 -8.01
N GLU A 37 4.05 9.57 -7.51
CA GLU A 37 4.83 9.99 -6.35
C GLU A 37 4.38 9.25 -5.08
N ASP A 38 3.08 9.22 -4.80
CA ASP A 38 2.54 8.51 -3.62
C ASP A 38 2.77 7.00 -3.73
N TRP A 39 2.61 6.43 -4.92
CA TRP A 39 2.85 5.00 -5.18
C TRP A 39 4.31 4.64 -4.90
N HIS A 40 5.26 5.45 -5.38
CA HIS A 40 6.68 5.24 -5.10
C HIS A 40 6.99 5.31 -3.62
N VAL A 41 6.36 6.24 -2.88
CA VAL A 41 6.54 6.35 -1.43
C VAL A 41 6.05 5.10 -0.70
N VAL A 42 4.90 4.56 -1.11
CA VAL A 42 4.36 3.32 -0.55
C VAL A 42 5.25 2.13 -0.89
N ALA A 43 5.67 2.01 -2.15
CA ALA A 43 6.56 0.93 -2.59
C ALA A 43 7.90 0.95 -1.85
N ASP A 44 8.52 2.13 -1.71
CA ASP A 44 9.79 2.28 -0.99
C ASP A 44 9.61 1.90 0.49
N THR A 45 8.54 2.39 1.12
CA THR A 45 8.22 2.06 2.53
C THR A 45 8.04 0.56 2.74
N LEU A 46 7.37 -0.16 1.83
CA LEU A 46 7.11 -1.59 1.95
C LEU A 46 8.30 -2.48 1.57
N PHE A 47 9.07 -2.11 0.54
CA PHE A 47 10.06 -3.00 -0.09
C PHE A 47 11.52 -2.51 -0.03
N GLN A 48 11.78 -1.24 0.26
CA GLN A 48 13.14 -0.68 0.27
C GLN A 48 13.59 -0.26 1.68
N MET A 49 12.71 0.32 2.49
CA MET A 49 13.06 0.89 3.79
C MET A 49 13.22 -0.12 4.93
N GLU A 50 13.10 -1.43 4.65
CA GLU A 50 13.09 -2.50 5.67
C GLU A 50 12.12 -2.17 6.83
N THR A 51 10.98 -1.54 6.52
CA THR A 51 10.03 -1.06 7.52
C THR A 51 9.57 -2.24 8.39
N PRO A 52 9.76 -2.16 9.72
CA PRO A 52 9.37 -3.24 10.60
C PRO A 52 7.84 -3.38 10.57
N ARG A 53 7.38 -4.63 10.55
CA ARG A 53 5.96 -4.96 10.43
C ARG A 53 5.10 -4.39 11.56
N GLU A 54 5.69 -4.08 12.71
CA GLU A 54 5.01 -3.42 13.83
C GLU A 54 4.54 -1.98 13.51
N VAL A 55 5.17 -1.33 12.53
CA VAL A 55 4.82 0.04 12.10
C VAL A 55 3.78 0.01 10.98
N LEU A 56 3.71 -1.10 10.23
CA LEU A 56 2.71 -1.28 9.19
C LEU A 56 1.31 -1.43 9.81
N PRO A 57 0.25 -0.97 9.11
CA PRO A 57 -1.12 -1.18 9.56
C PRO A 57 -1.41 -2.67 9.79
N ALA A 58 -1.99 -3.00 10.94
CA ALA A 58 -2.29 -4.38 11.33
C ALA A 58 -3.28 -5.10 10.38
N GLU A 59 -4.01 -4.34 9.57
CA GLU A 59 -4.91 -4.84 8.53
C GLU A 59 -4.17 -5.53 7.37
N ILE A 60 -2.90 -5.19 7.17
CA ILE A 60 -2.06 -5.77 6.10
C ILE A 60 -1.50 -7.12 6.59
N LEU A 61 -2.04 -8.19 6.04
CA LEU A 61 -1.61 -9.56 6.32
C LEU A 61 -0.41 -9.97 5.47
N ASP A 62 -0.40 -9.55 4.21
CA ASP A 62 0.70 -9.82 3.29
C ASP A 62 0.76 -8.73 2.22
N TYR A 63 1.92 -8.57 1.57
CA TYR A 63 2.07 -7.62 0.49
C TYR A 63 3.12 -8.09 -0.51
N LYS A 64 2.85 -7.85 -1.79
CA LYS A 64 3.77 -8.23 -2.88
C LYS A 64 3.65 -7.26 -4.07
N LEU A 65 4.68 -7.23 -4.89
CA LEU A 65 4.65 -6.54 -6.18
C LEU A 65 4.24 -7.52 -7.27
N THR A 66 3.24 -7.15 -8.06
CA THR A 66 2.75 -7.90 -9.22
C THR A 66 2.83 -7.03 -10.48
N ASP A 67 2.45 -7.61 -11.63
CA ASP A 67 2.43 -6.93 -12.93
C ASP A 67 3.76 -6.23 -13.27
N ASN A 68 4.89 -6.95 -13.20
CA ASN A 68 6.23 -6.40 -13.43
C ASN A 68 6.57 -5.19 -12.54
N ASN A 69 6.24 -5.28 -11.24
CA ASN A 69 6.46 -4.23 -10.25
C ASN A 69 5.66 -2.94 -10.52
N ARG A 70 4.49 -3.05 -11.14
CA ARG A 70 3.59 -1.91 -11.39
C ARG A 70 2.42 -1.86 -10.43
N ILE A 71 2.04 -3.00 -9.86
CA ILE A 71 0.90 -3.11 -8.96
C ILE A 71 1.40 -3.62 -7.61
N ILE A 72 1.03 -2.91 -6.54
CA ILE A 72 1.25 -3.37 -5.16
C ILE A 72 -0.02 -4.09 -4.74
N GLU A 73 0.08 -5.39 -4.51
CA GLU A 73 -1.02 -6.19 -3.98
C GLU A 73 -0.89 -6.27 -2.46
N LEU A 74 -1.87 -5.76 -1.72
CA LEU A 74 -2.00 -5.92 -0.28
C LEU A 74 -3.08 -6.93 0.04
N GLN A 75 -2.73 -7.97 0.78
CA GLN A 75 -3.67 -8.94 1.31
C GLN A 75 -4.18 -8.45 2.67
N THR A 76 -5.48 -8.33 2.81
CA THR A 76 -6.15 -8.02 4.08
C THR A 76 -7.10 -9.15 4.46
N SER A 77 -7.59 -9.15 5.71
CA SER A 77 -8.58 -10.13 6.15
C SER A 77 -9.92 -10.05 5.38
N ASN A 78 -10.22 -8.89 4.80
CA ASN A 78 -11.51 -8.62 4.15
C ASN A 78 -11.45 -8.81 2.63
N CYS A 79 -10.35 -8.38 2.00
CA CYS A 79 -10.20 -8.34 0.54
C CYS A 79 -8.75 -8.21 0.11
N THR A 80 -8.50 -8.41 -1.19
CA THR A 80 -7.23 -8.07 -1.82
C THR A 80 -7.27 -6.62 -2.31
N ILE A 81 -6.25 -5.82 -2.02
CA ILE A 81 -6.16 -4.44 -2.47
C ILE A 81 -5.07 -4.35 -3.53
N GLU A 82 -5.43 -3.96 -4.75
CA GLU A 82 -4.50 -3.70 -5.84
C GLU A 82 -4.27 -2.20 -5.96
N ILE A 83 -3.02 -1.77 -5.78
CA ILE A 83 -2.62 -0.38 -5.87
C ILE A 83 -1.82 -0.16 -7.14
N ASP A 84 -2.37 0.64 -8.05
CA ASP A 84 -1.69 1.02 -9.29
C ASP A 84 -1.56 2.54 -9.44
N MET A 85 -0.75 2.96 -10.41
CA MET A 85 -0.52 4.36 -10.74
C MET A 85 -1.52 4.80 -11.81
N THR A 86 -2.23 5.92 -11.57
CA THR A 86 -3.09 6.54 -12.61
C THR A 86 -2.32 7.49 -13.54
#